data_AF-A0A3S0MLF4-F1
#
_entry.id   AF-A0A3S0MLF4-F1
#
_cell.length_a   1.000
_cell.length_b   1.000
_cell.length_c   1.000
_cell.angle_alpha   90.00
_cell.angle_beta   90.00
_cell.angle_gamma   90.00
#
_symmetry.space_group_name_H-M   'P 1'
#
loop_
_entity.id
_entity.type
_entity.pdbx_description
1 polymer ?
#
loop_
_entity_poly.entity_id
_entity_poly.type
_entity_poly.pdbx_seq_one_letter_code
_entity_poly.pdbx_strand_id
1 'polypeptide(L)' 'MRPGFHGGYWGGWRRPHYGWRPGGAIAAGAALGFLGAAAAAAYATSAAPGPGLCWYYTDASRRAGFWDACP' A
#
# COMPACT_ATOMS: atom_id res chain seq x y z
N MET A 1 49.58 41.33 2.35
CA MET A 1 48.65 40.64 1.44
C MET A 1 48.23 39.34 2.10
N ARG A 2 46.97 39.18 2.51
CA ARG A 2 46.45 37.93 3.07
C ARG A 2 45.59 37.26 1.99
N PRO A 3 46.03 36.13 1.41
CA PRO A 3 45.23 35.41 0.43
C PRO A 3 43.90 34.96 1.04
N GLY A 4 42.82 35.20 0.32
CA GLY A 4 41.45 34.93 0.75
C GLY A 4 41.19 33.43 0.94
N PHE A 5 40.32 33.14 1.90
CA PHE A 5 39.80 31.80 2.16
C PHE A 5 38.93 31.36 0.97
N HIS A 6 39.38 30.36 0.21
CA HIS A 6 38.58 29.73 -0.83
C HIS A 6 37.53 28.82 -0.18
N GLY A 7 36.34 29.37 0.05
CA GLY A 7 35.20 28.65 0.58
C GLY A 7 34.70 27.57 -0.38
N GLY A 8 34.96 26.31 -0.03
CA GLY A 8 34.00 25.21 -0.12
C GLY A 8 33.57 24.75 -1.51
N TYR A 9 34.38 23.92 -2.17
CA TYR A 9 33.88 22.88 -3.08
C TYR A 9 33.32 21.72 -2.24
N TRP A 10 32.22 21.98 -1.55
CA TRP A 10 31.38 20.90 -1.06
C TRP A 10 30.56 20.43 -2.27
N GLY A 11 31.00 19.32 -2.87
CA GLY A 11 30.18 18.58 -3.83
C GLY A 11 28.82 18.33 -3.19
N GLY A 12 27.84 19.16 -3.58
CA GLY A 12 26.54 19.20 -2.94
C GLY A 12 25.88 17.84 -3.07
N TRP A 13 25.42 17.28 -1.95
CA TRP A 13 24.54 16.13 -1.96
C TRP A 13 23.31 16.44 -2.83
N ARG A 14 23.31 15.99 -4.09
CA ARG A 14 22.10 15.92 -4.89
C ARG A 14 21.32 14.71 -4.42
N ARG A 15 20.18 14.95 -3.76
CA ARG A 15 19.22 13.89 -3.44
C ARG A 15 18.85 13.15 -4.72
N PRO A 16 19.12 11.85 -4.83
CA PRO A 16 18.66 11.07 -5.97
C PRO A 16 17.13 11.05 -5.95
N HIS A 17 16.52 11.35 -7.09
CA HIS A 17 15.07 11.40 -7.18
C HIS A 17 14.52 9.99 -7.41
N TYR A 18 14.19 9.30 -6.32
CA TYR A 18 13.55 7.98 -6.36
C TYR A 18 12.05 8.14 -6.55
N GLY A 19 11.64 8.35 -7.79
CA GLY A 19 10.25 8.47 -8.18
C GLY A 19 9.95 7.61 -9.39
N TRP A 20 8.76 7.02 -9.42
CA TRP A 20 8.30 6.32 -10.60
C TRP A 20 7.96 7.36 -11.68
N ARG A 21 8.29 7.05 -12.94
CA ARG A 21 7.72 7.81 -14.07
C ARG A 21 6.20 7.69 -13.99
N PRO A 22 5.41 8.66 -14.51
CA PRO A 22 3.95 8.67 -14.36
C PRO A 22 3.29 7.32 -14.68
N GLY A 23 3.65 6.68 -15.81
CA GLY A 23 3.12 5.36 -16.15
C GLY A 23 3.44 4.25 -15.14
N GLY A 24 4.62 4.31 -14.51
CA GLY A 24 5.01 3.39 -13.46
C GLY A 24 4.19 3.58 -12.17
N ALA A 25 3.90 4.83 -11.79
CA ALA A 25 3.03 5.12 -10.65
C ALA A 25 1.59 4.62 -10.90
N ILE A 26 1.07 4.78 -12.12
CA ILE A 26 -0.25 4.26 -12.51
C ILE A 26 -0.27 2.73 -12.47
N ALA A 27 0.75 2.07 -13.04
CA ALA A 27 0.84 0.61 -13.02
C ALA A 27 0.92 0.06 -11.59
N ALA A 28 1.71 0.67 -10.72
CA ALA A 28 1.80 0.30 -9.32
C ALA A 28 0.46 0.49 -8.60
N GLY A 29 -0.22 1.62 -8.81
CA GLY A 29 -1.54 1.87 -8.25
C GLY A 29 -2.59 0.83 -8.70
N ALA A 30 -2.61 0.50 -9.99
CA ALA A 30 -3.52 -0.52 -10.53
C ALA A 30 -3.23 -1.91 -9.96
N ALA A 31 -1.96 -2.30 -9.86
CA ALA A 31 -1.56 -3.56 -9.25
C ALA A 31 -1.99 -3.65 -7.78
N LEU A 32 -1.77 -2.60 -6.99
CA LEU A 32 -2.20 -2.54 -5.60
C LEU A 32 -3.73 -2.62 -5.47
N GLY A 33 -4.46 -1.92 -6.33
CA GLY A 33 -5.93 -1.99 -6.37
C GLY A 33 -6.43 -3.40 -6.68
N PHE A 34 -5.84 -4.06 -7.68
CA PHE A 34 -6.19 -5.43 -8.03
C PHE A 34 -5.88 -6.43 -6.91
N LEU A 35 -4.68 -6.34 -6.33
CA LEU A 35 -4.28 -7.20 -5.20
C LEU A 35 -5.19 -7.00 -3.99
N GLY A 36 -5.56 -5.75 -3.66
CA GLY A 36 -6.47 -5.46 -2.56
C GLY A 36 -7.87 -6.05 -2.79
N ALA A 37 -8.42 -5.89 -4.00
CA ALA A 37 -9.73 -6.45 -4.35
C ALA A 37 -9.72 -7.99 -4.33
N ALA A 38 -8.68 -8.61 -4.89
CA ALA A 38 -8.51 -10.06 -4.89
C ALA A 38 -8.35 -10.62 -3.47
N ALA A 39 -7.57 -9.95 -2.62
CA ALA A 39 -7.38 -10.36 -1.23
C ALA A 39 -8.69 -10.26 -0.43
N ALA A 40 -9.47 -9.19 -0.62
CA ALA A 40 -10.77 -9.04 0.03
C ALA A 40 -11.75 -10.15 -0.39
N ALA A 41 -11.82 -10.44 -1.70
CA ALA A 41 -12.66 -11.51 -2.22
C ALA A 41 -12.22 -12.88 -1.67
N ALA A 42 -10.91 -13.16 -1.68
CA ALA A 42 -10.36 -14.40 -1.15
C ALA A 42 -10.67 -14.58 0.34
N TYR A 43 -10.53 -13.53 1.15
CA TYR A 43 -10.85 -13.56 2.58
C TYR A 43 -12.34 -13.82 2.83
N ALA A 44 -13.22 -13.21 2.04
CA ALA A 44 -14.66 -13.41 2.13
C ALA A 44 -15.11 -14.82 1.75
N THR A 45 -14.41 -15.46 0.81
CA THR A 45 -14.68 -16.84 0.39
C THR A 45 -13.88 -17.89 1.16
N SER A 46 -12.97 -17.46 2.03
CA SER A 46 -12.13 -18.38 2.81
C SER A 46 -12.98 -19.16 3.80
N ALA A 47 -12.55 -20.37 4.17
CA ALA A 47 -13.18 -21.10 5.26
C ALA A 47 -13.07 -20.30 6.57
N ALA A 48 -14.06 -20.46 7.46
CA ALA A 48 -14.06 -19.81 8.75
C ALA A 48 -12.73 -20.10 9.50
N PRO A 49 -12.06 -19.08 10.08
CA PRO A 49 -10.77 -19.28 10.73
C PRO A 49 -10.84 -20.13 12.01
N GLY A 50 -12.04 -20.46 12.48
CA GLY A 50 -12.27 -21.32 13.62
C GLY A 50 -13.73 -21.78 13.71
N PRO A 51 -14.01 -22.81 14.53
CA PRO A 51 -15.36 -23.27 14.80
C PRO A 51 -16.16 -22.19 15.55
N GLY A 52 -17.43 -22.03 15.19
CA GLY A 52 -18.32 -21.04 15.81
C GLY A 52 -18.22 -19.61 15.25
N LEU A 53 -17.48 -19.41 14.16
CA LEU A 53 -17.43 -18.13 13.44
C LEU A 53 -18.35 -18.16 12.21
N CYS A 54 -19.13 -17.10 12.04
CA CYS A 54 -20.05 -16.84 10.94
C CYS A 54 -19.57 -15.61 10.15
N TRP A 55 -19.79 -15.60 8.83
CA TRP A 55 -19.44 -14.46 7.97
C TRP A 55 -20.52 -13.37 8.03
N TYR A 56 -20.11 -12.13 8.28
CA TYR A 56 -20.99 -10.96 8.32
C TYR A 56 -20.57 -9.91 7.31
N TYR A 57 -21.53 -9.35 6.58
CA TYR A 57 -21.28 -8.26 5.65
C TYR A 57 -21.36 -6.91 6.37
N THR A 58 -20.45 -5.99 6.03
CA THR A 58 -20.45 -4.64 6.61
C THR A 58 -21.52 -3.74 6.03
N ASP A 59 -21.97 -4.01 4.80
CA ASP A 59 -22.94 -3.19 4.10
C ASP A 59 -23.75 -3.99 3.05
N ALA A 60 -24.83 -3.38 2.56
CA ALA A 60 -25.75 -4.02 1.61
C ALA A 60 -25.11 -4.37 0.25
N SER A 61 -23.99 -3.74 -0.12
CA SER A 61 -23.24 -4.07 -1.33
C SER A 61 -22.49 -5.40 -1.24
N ARG A 62 -22.37 -6.01 -0.05
CA ARG A 62 -21.75 -7.33 0.19
C ARG A 62 -20.32 -7.46 -0.35
N ARG A 63 -19.57 -6.35 -0.39
CA ARG A 63 -18.19 -6.31 -0.91
C ARG A 63 -17.14 -6.49 0.17
N ALA A 64 -17.50 -6.17 1.40
CA ALA A 64 -16.63 -6.31 2.57
C ALA A 64 -17.41 -6.99 3.69
N GLY A 65 -16.67 -7.70 4.54
CA GLY A 65 -17.22 -8.45 5.65
C GLY A 65 -16.12 -8.98 6.56
N PHE A 66 -16.53 -9.60 7.64
CA PHE A 66 -15.66 -10.14 8.66
C PHE A 66 -16.26 -11.42 9.24
N TRP A 67 -15.38 -12.27 9.76
CA TRP A 67 -15.77 -13.42 10.56
C TRP A 67 -16.01 -12.95 12.00
N ASP A 68 -17.18 -13.26 12.56
CA ASP A 68 -17.49 -12.99 13.96
C ASP A 68 -18.22 -14.19 14.60
N ALA A 69 -18.35 -14.20 15.92
CA ALA A 69 -19.02 -15.28 16.64
C ALA A 69 -20.49 -15.41 16.21
N CYS A 70 -20.90 -16.64 15.90
CA CYS A 70 -22.30 -16.95 15.65
C CYS A 70 -23.11 -16.76 16.96
N PRO A 71 -24.34 -16.22 16.89
CA PRO A 71 -25.23 -16.13 18.04
C PRO A 71 -25.70 -17.49 18.57
#